data_AF-A0AAU2IDE2-F1
#
_entry.id   AF-A0AAU2IDE2-F1
#
_cell.length_a   1.000
_cell.length_b   1.000
_cell.length_c   1.000
_cell.angle_alpha   90.00
_cell.angle_beta   90.00
_cell.angle_gamma   90.00
#
_symmetry.space_group_name_H-M   'P 1'
#
loop_
_entity.id
_entity.type
_entity.pdbx_description
1 polymer ?
#
loop_
_entity_poly.entity_id
_entity_poly.type
_entity_poly.pdbx_seq_one_letter_code
_entity_poly.pdbx_strand_id
1 'polypeptide(L)'
;MSHTYRVPVHPSDSAPPFNAPAARRLREALGMAPGHVAYGMRASYGQHHVTPDTVIAWERGLTSPTAAELTALAGALWCSPGDLIGAARTLREHRMARGMAPEDVARTVGVEIHAYLRMEETGEWRGNERQSATLAEVLGLAPPDFATVTGRDEQLADFLRSAVTTRWQAYTRPITKLVPVHKGQLEEALQEMQLEYQALMAATLSWGGGAGRESGEAGREFLDGILDEFWSRMHTS
;
A
#
# COMPACT_ATOMS: atom_id res chain seq x y z
N MET A 1 -10.71 5.77 -43.01
CA MET A 1 -11.19 5.70 -41.61
C MET A 1 -10.42 4.58 -40.93
N SER A 2 -9.29 4.90 -40.32
CA SER A 2 -8.44 3.91 -39.65
C SER A 2 -8.89 3.79 -38.20
N HIS A 3 -9.57 2.70 -37.85
CA HIS A 3 -9.83 2.34 -36.47
C HIS A 3 -8.51 1.95 -35.80
N THR A 4 -7.98 2.84 -34.95
CA THR A 4 -6.92 2.50 -34.01
C THR A 4 -7.50 1.56 -32.96
N TYR A 5 -7.21 0.27 -33.09
CA TYR A 5 -7.41 -0.70 -32.02
C TYR A 5 -6.52 -0.28 -30.85
N ARG A 6 -7.13 0.28 -29.80
CA ARG A 6 -6.47 0.46 -28.50
C ARG A 6 -6.31 -0.94 -27.92
N VAL A 7 -5.11 -1.49 -27.98
CA VAL A 7 -4.76 -2.72 -27.28
C VAL A 7 -5.09 -2.48 -25.79
N PRO A 8 -5.92 -3.32 -25.16
CA PRO A 8 -6.15 -3.22 -23.73
C PRO A 8 -4.80 -3.46 -23.04
N VAL A 9 -4.28 -2.42 -22.37
CA VAL A 9 -3.16 -2.57 -21.45
C VAL A 9 -3.68 -3.50 -20.37
N HIS A 10 -3.14 -4.72 -20.29
CA HIS A 10 -3.41 -5.56 -19.14
C HIS A 10 -2.90 -4.80 -17.91
N PRO A 11 -3.67 -4.68 -16.82
CA PRO A 11 -3.19 -4.03 -15.59
C PRO A 11 -1.96 -4.75 -14.99
N SER A 12 -1.64 -5.97 -15.45
CA SER A 12 -0.36 -6.64 -15.23
C SER A 12 0.85 -5.96 -15.92
N ASP A 13 0.68 -4.91 -16.72
CA ASP A 13 1.75 -4.16 -17.40
C ASP A 13 1.90 -2.72 -16.92
N SER A 14 1.08 -2.24 -15.97
CA SER A 14 1.29 -0.90 -15.40
C SER A 14 2.68 -0.82 -14.77
N ALA A 15 3.49 0.13 -15.23
CA ALA A 15 4.82 0.37 -14.68
C ALA A 15 4.72 0.66 -13.17
N PRO A 16 5.50 -0.03 -12.32
CA PRO A 16 5.56 0.31 -10.90
C PRO A 16 6.09 1.75 -10.72
N PRO A 17 5.85 2.38 -9.56
CA PRO A 17 6.45 3.67 -9.26
C PRO A 17 7.97 3.50 -9.28
N PHE A 18 8.64 4.19 -10.19
CA PHE A 18 10.07 4.06 -10.42
C PHE A 18 10.85 5.24 -9.84
N ASN A 19 11.88 4.96 -9.06
CA ASN A 19 12.77 5.94 -8.46
C ASN A 19 13.98 6.22 -9.36
N ALA A 20 13.76 7.06 -10.38
CA ALA A 20 14.79 7.44 -11.35
C ALA A 20 16.09 8.00 -10.71
N PRO A 21 16.04 8.89 -9.71
CA PRO A 21 17.24 9.34 -9.02
C PRO A 21 18.00 8.20 -8.32
N ALA A 22 17.31 7.24 -7.69
CA ALA A 22 17.96 6.10 -7.05
C ALA A 22 18.69 5.21 -8.06
N ALA A 23 18.05 4.90 -9.18
CA ALA A 23 18.65 4.12 -10.26
C ALA A 23 19.95 4.76 -10.77
N ARG A 24 19.92 6.07 -11.01
CA ARG A 24 21.11 6.83 -11.44
C ARG A 24 22.23 6.78 -10.41
N ARG A 25 21.92 7.02 -9.13
CA ARG A 25 22.92 6.99 -8.04
C ARG A 25 23.58 5.62 -7.92
N LEU A 26 22.79 4.54 -7.98
CA LEU A 26 23.30 3.16 -7.91
C LEU A 26 24.22 2.84 -9.08
N ARG A 27 23.82 3.20 -10.30
CA ARG A 27 24.66 3.05 -11.49
C ARG A 27 25.99 3.80 -11.35
N GLU A 28 25.94 5.07 -10.93
CA GLU A 28 27.12 5.91 -10.75
C GLU A 28 28.05 5.38 -9.66
N ALA A 29 27.51 4.85 -8.55
CA ALA A 29 28.28 4.22 -7.48
C ALA A 29 29.05 2.97 -7.96
N LEU A 30 28.52 2.25 -8.94
CA LEU A 30 29.21 1.12 -9.59
C LEU A 30 30.20 1.54 -10.69
N GLY A 31 30.33 2.85 -10.99
CA GLY A 31 31.17 3.35 -12.08
C GLY A 31 30.67 2.93 -13.47
N MET A 32 29.40 2.55 -13.61
CA MET A 32 28.85 2.04 -14.86
C MET A 32 28.34 3.18 -15.75
N ALA A 33 28.67 3.13 -17.05
CA ALA A 33 27.98 3.92 -18.06
C ALA A 33 26.58 3.32 -18.35
N PRO A 34 25.59 4.11 -18.83
CA PRO A 34 24.27 3.58 -19.22
C PRO A 34 24.35 2.41 -20.22
N GLY A 35 25.37 2.41 -21.09
CA GLY A 35 25.62 1.32 -22.02
C GLY A 35 26.01 -0.01 -21.37
N HIS A 36 26.71 0.00 -20.23
CA HIS A 36 27.03 -1.21 -19.48
C HIS A 36 25.75 -1.84 -18.90
N VAL A 37 24.85 -1.00 -18.37
CA VAL A 37 23.55 -1.44 -17.83
C VAL A 37 22.67 -2.02 -18.94
N ALA A 38 22.51 -1.30 -20.05
CA ALA A 38 21.73 -1.77 -21.19
C ALA A 38 22.29 -3.09 -21.75
N TYR A 39 23.61 -3.23 -21.81
CA TYR A 39 24.25 -4.49 -22.18
C TYR A 39 23.91 -5.62 -21.20
N GLY A 40 24.03 -5.39 -19.88
CA GLY A 40 23.69 -6.38 -18.86
C GLY A 40 22.24 -6.84 -18.91
N MET A 41 21.30 -5.90 -19.07
CA MET A 41 19.86 -6.21 -19.23
C MET A 41 19.58 -7.07 -20.47
N ARG A 42 20.26 -6.78 -21.59
CA ARG A 42 20.12 -7.58 -22.82
C ARG A 42 20.74 -8.97 -22.70
N ALA A 43 21.98 -9.03 -22.21
CA ALA A 43 22.79 -10.25 -22.20
C ALA A 43 22.29 -11.26 -21.16
N SER A 44 21.89 -10.78 -19.98
CA SER A 44 21.55 -11.65 -18.84
C SER A 44 20.03 -11.82 -18.64
N TYR A 45 19.21 -10.87 -19.13
CA TYR A 45 17.78 -10.83 -18.83
C TYR A 45 16.88 -10.73 -20.07
N GLY A 46 17.44 -10.88 -21.27
CA GLY A 46 16.67 -10.96 -22.53
C GLY A 46 15.97 -9.66 -22.94
N GLN A 47 16.32 -8.52 -22.35
CA GLN A 47 15.67 -7.22 -22.61
C GLN A 47 16.20 -6.56 -23.90
N HIS A 48 16.11 -7.26 -25.04
CA HIS A 48 16.79 -6.94 -26.29
C HIS A 48 16.54 -5.52 -26.83
N HIS A 49 15.38 -4.93 -26.54
CA HIS A 49 15.01 -3.58 -26.97
C HIS A 49 15.61 -2.46 -26.10
N VAL A 50 16.16 -2.77 -24.92
CA VAL A 50 16.73 -1.76 -24.03
C VAL A 50 18.05 -1.25 -24.61
N THR A 51 18.15 0.08 -24.74
CA THR A 51 19.32 0.80 -25.26
C THR A 51 19.93 1.71 -24.19
N PRO A 52 21.16 2.23 -24.38
CA PRO A 52 21.72 3.23 -23.47
C PRO A 52 20.82 4.46 -23.35
N ASP A 53 20.17 4.89 -24.44
CA ASP A 53 19.23 6.02 -24.43
C ASP A 53 17.95 5.70 -23.64
N THR A 54 17.49 4.44 -23.67
CA THR A 54 16.38 3.97 -22.83
C THR A 54 16.72 4.14 -21.34
N VAL A 55 17.92 3.72 -20.93
CA VAL A 55 18.39 3.86 -19.54
C VAL A 55 18.50 5.35 -19.14
N ILE A 56 19.02 6.20 -20.04
CA ILE A 56 19.10 7.65 -19.81
C ILE A 56 17.70 8.26 -19.67
N ALA A 57 16.74 7.84 -20.50
CA ALA A 57 15.36 8.31 -20.42
C ALA A 57 14.70 7.95 -19.09
N TRP A 58 14.92 6.73 -18.59
CA TRP A 58 14.47 6.30 -17.26
C TRP A 58 15.10 7.15 -16.15
N GLU A 59 16.43 7.30 -16.16
CA GLU A 59 17.15 8.08 -15.13
C GLU A 59 16.78 9.56 -15.10
N ARG A 60 16.25 10.09 -16.21
CA ARG A 60 15.71 11.46 -16.30
C ARG A 60 14.22 11.56 -16.01
N GLY A 61 13.54 10.43 -15.75
CA GLY A 61 12.10 10.37 -15.53
C GLY A 61 11.27 10.69 -16.78
N LEU A 62 11.84 10.57 -17.98
CA LEU A 62 11.13 10.80 -19.24
C LEU A 62 10.21 9.63 -19.61
N THR A 63 10.59 8.43 -19.18
CA THR A 63 9.82 7.19 -19.29
C THR A 63 10.04 6.36 -18.02
N SER A 64 9.22 5.33 -17.80
CA SER A 64 9.40 4.38 -16.70
C SER A 64 9.58 2.96 -17.24
N PRO A 65 10.39 2.12 -16.58
CA PRO A 65 10.49 0.70 -16.93
C PRO A 65 9.18 -0.02 -16.60
N THR A 66 8.82 -1.00 -17.43
CA THR A 66 7.84 -2.03 -17.09
C THR A 66 8.31 -2.85 -15.89
N ALA A 67 7.42 -3.69 -15.34
CA ALA A 67 7.77 -4.55 -14.21
C ALA A 67 8.94 -5.49 -14.53
N ALA A 68 8.96 -6.10 -15.72
CA ALA A 68 10.03 -7.00 -16.15
C ALA A 68 11.35 -6.25 -16.35
N GLU A 69 11.31 -5.07 -16.96
CA GLU A 69 12.49 -4.21 -17.13
C GLU A 69 13.04 -3.73 -15.78
N LEU A 70 12.19 -3.42 -14.80
CA LEU A 70 12.63 -3.01 -13.47
C LEU A 70 13.39 -4.14 -12.76
N THR A 71 12.88 -5.38 -12.82
CA THR A 71 13.59 -6.54 -12.26
C THR A 71 14.92 -6.78 -12.95
N ALA A 72 14.96 -6.67 -14.28
CA ALA A 72 16.21 -6.80 -15.05
C ALA A 72 17.21 -5.67 -14.73
N LEU A 73 16.72 -4.44 -14.55
CA LEU A 73 17.53 -3.29 -14.17
C LEU A 73 18.13 -3.47 -12.77
N ALA A 74 17.33 -3.94 -11.80
CA ALA A 74 17.80 -4.25 -10.46
C ALA A 74 18.92 -5.30 -10.48
N GLY A 75 18.73 -6.37 -11.27
CA GLY A 75 19.75 -7.39 -11.49
C GLY A 75 21.03 -6.84 -12.13
N ALA A 76 20.91 -6.00 -13.16
CA ALA A 76 22.06 -5.36 -13.80
C ALA A 76 22.81 -4.39 -12.88
N LEU A 77 22.11 -3.74 -11.94
CA LEU A 77 22.64 -2.83 -10.94
C LEU A 77 23.01 -3.51 -9.62
N TRP A 78 22.91 -4.85 -9.55
CA TRP A 78 23.23 -5.62 -8.35
C TRP A 78 22.52 -5.13 -7.08
N CYS A 79 21.28 -4.65 -7.23
CA CYS A 79 20.44 -4.16 -6.15
C CYS A 79 19.12 -4.92 -6.10
N SER A 80 18.32 -4.69 -5.05
CA SER A 80 16.97 -5.23 -4.99
C SER A 80 16.03 -4.38 -5.85
N PRO A 81 14.91 -4.95 -6.37
CA PRO A 81 13.86 -4.16 -7.00
C PRO A 81 13.31 -3.05 -6.09
N GLY A 82 13.26 -3.28 -4.77
CA GLY A 82 12.84 -2.30 -3.78
C GLY A 82 13.69 -1.04 -3.74
N ASP A 83 14.98 -1.12 -4.08
CA ASP A 83 15.87 0.04 -4.16
C ASP A 83 15.54 0.96 -5.34
N LEU A 84 14.80 0.43 -6.34
CA LEU A 84 14.40 1.13 -7.56
C LEU A 84 12.92 1.50 -7.58
N ILE A 85 12.11 0.93 -6.68
CA ILE A 85 10.70 1.25 -6.54
C ILE A 85 10.53 2.48 -5.64
N GLY A 86 9.62 3.38 -6.02
CA GLY A 86 9.23 4.54 -5.21
C GLY A 86 8.35 4.14 -4.02
N ALA A 87 7.47 5.04 -3.59
CA ALA A 87 6.45 4.68 -2.60
C ALA A 87 5.48 3.67 -3.22
N ALA A 88 5.60 2.40 -2.84
CA ALA A 88 4.66 1.34 -3.20
C ALA A 88 3.27 1.65 -2.62
N ARG A 89 2.24 1.48 -3.43
CA ARG A 89 0.83 1.83 -3.10
C ARG A 89 -0.15 0.70 -3.41
N THR A 90 0.31 -0.38 -4.02
CA THR A 90 -0.53 -1.54 -4.36
C THR A 90 0.11 -2.83 -3.85
N LEU A 91 -0.69 -3.87 -3.60
CA LEU A 91 -0.19 -5.20 -3.21
C LEU A 91 0.91 -5.69 -4.15
N ARG A 92 0.69 -5.49 -5.46
CA ARG A 92 1.66 -5.83 -6.50
C ARG A 92 2.98 -5.11 -6.31
N GLU A 93 2.96 -3.81 -6.08
CA GLU A 93 4.16 -3.00 -5.91
C GLU A 93 4.93 -3.39 -4.64
N HIS A 94 4.23 -3.68 -3.54
CA HIS A 94 4.85 -4.19 -2.32
C HIS A 94 5.50 -5.56 -2.54
N ARG A 95 4.82 -6.48 -3.24
CA ARG A 95 5.41 -7.77 -3.62
C ARG A 95 6.65 -7.58 -4.49
N MET A 96 6.58 -6.70 -5.48
CA MET A 96 7.71 -6.41 -6.36
C MET A 96 8.89 -5.81 -5.60
N ALA A 97 8.64 -4.90 -4.65
CA ALA A 97 9.69 -4.33 -3.80
C ALA A 97 10.39 -5.41 -2.95
N ARG A 98 9.67 -6.48 -2.57
CA ARG A 98 10.24 -7.66 -1.91
C ARG A 98 10.92 -8.65 -2.86
N GLY A 99 10.87 -8.40 -4.17
CA GLY A 99 11.45 -9.30 -5.18
C GLY A 99 10.75 -10.67 -5.25
N MET A 100 9.51 -10.77 -4.80
CA MET A 100 8.80 -12.06 -4.69
C MET A 100 7.98 -12.37 -5.96
N ALA A 101 8.05 -13.62 -6.40
CA ALA A 101 7.16 -14.14 -7.43
C ALA A 101 5.73 -14.27 -6.87
N PRO A 102 4.69 -14.03 -7.69
CA PRO A 102 3.30 -14.14 -7.22
C PRO A 102 2.96 -15.57 -6.75
N GLU A 103 3.56 -16.60 -7.35
CA GLU A 103 3.39 -18.01 -6.96
C GLU A 103 3.89 -18.28 -5.55
N ASP A 104 5.01 -17.66 -5.16
CA ASP A 104 5.60 -17.88 -3.84
C ASP A 104 4.78 -17.18 -2.75
N VAL A 105 4.24 -15.99 -3.02
CA VAL A 105 3.31 -15.33 -2.10
C VAL A 105 2.01 -16.14 -1.98
N ALA A 106 1.41 -16.53 -3.10
CA ALA A 106 0.18 -17.32 -3.10
C ALA A 106 0.35 -18.63 -2.32
N ARG A 107 1.45 -19.35 -2.53
CA ARG A 107 1.78 -20.59 -1.81
C ARG A 107 1.97 -20.35 -0.32
N THR A 108 2.71 -19.30 0.06
CA THR A 108 3.01 -19.00 1.46
C THR A 108 1.77 -18.57 2.22
N VAL A 109 0.92 -17.74 1.61
CA VAL A 109 -0.34 -17.28 2.20
C VAL A 109 -1.40 -18.39 2.20
N GLY A 110 -1.29 -19.37 1.30
CA GLY A 110 -2.25 -20.46 1.16
C GLY A 110 -3.50 -20.03 0.40
N VAL A 111 -3.30 -19.32 -0.72
CA VAL A 111 -4.35 -18.94 -1.67
C VAL A 111 -4.00 -19.46 -3.07
N GLU A 112 -5.02 -19.68 -3.90
CA GLU A 112 -4.80 -20.03 -5.30
C GLU A 112 -4.14 -18.88 -6.07
N ILE A 113 -3.19 -19.19 -6.95
CA ILE A 113 -2.41 -18.20 -7.70
C ILE A 113 -3.30 -17.24 -8.51
N HIS A 114 -4.32 -17.77 -9.20
CA HIS A 114 -5.24 -16.93 -9.96
C HIS A 114 -6.11 -16.04 -9.06
N ALA A 115 -6.45 -16.51 -7.85
CA ALA A 115 -7.17 -15.70 -6.88
C ALA A 115 -6.26 -14.58 -6.35
N TYR A 116 -4.99 -14.88 -6.05
CA TYR A 116 -4.01 -13.88 -5.63
C TYR A 116 -3.79 -12.79 -6.68
N LEU A 117 -3.53 -13.18 -7.93
CA LEU A 117 -3.33 -12.23 -9.04
C LEU A 117 -4.55 -11.32 -9.25
N ARG A 118 -5.76 -11.86 -9.12
CA ARG A 118 -6.99 -11.07 -9.15
C ARG A 118 -7.05 -10.05 -8.01
N MET A 119 -6.65 -10.43 -6.80
CA MET A 119 -6.61 -9.50 -5.66
C MET A 119 -5.55 -8.41 -5.82
N GLU A 120 -4.40 -8.72 -6.44
CA GLU A 120 -3.41 -7.70 -6.81
C GLU A 120 -3.96 -6.72 -7.86
N GLU A 121 -4.70 -7.23 -8.84
CA GLU A 121 -5.28 -6.45 -9.93
C GLU A 121 -6.42 -5.55 -9.44
N THR A 122 -7.31 -6.06 -8.59
CA THR A 122 -8.45 -5.30 -8.08
C THR A 122 -8.12 -4.44 -6.87
N GLY A 123 -7.02 -4.72 -6.18
CA GLY A 123 -6.71 -4.11 -4.88
C GLY A 123 -7.66 -4.56 -3.77
N GLU A 124 -8.47 -5.60 -3.99
CA GLU A 124 -9.46 -6.08 -3.02
C GLU A 124 -9.02 -7.42 -2.41
N TRP A 125 -8.60 -7.40 -1.15
CA TRP A 125 -8.19 -8.63 -0.47
C TRP A 125 -9.36 -9.40 0.12
N ARG A 126 -9.51 -10.67 -0.28
CA ARG A 126 -10.61 -11.56 0.15
C ARG A 126 -10.15 -12.74 1.02
N GLY A 127 -8.91 -12.71 1.50
CA GLY A 127 -8.39 -13.73 2.40
C GLY A 127 -8.99 -13.65 3.81
N ASN A 128 -8.97 -14.78 4.52
CA ASN A 128 -9.39 -14.87 5.92
C ASN A 128 -8.36 -14.22 6.88
N GLU A 129 -8.65 -14.24 8.19
CA GLU A 129 -7.78 -13.70 9.26
C GLU A 129 -6.34 -14.20 9.18
N ARG A 130 -6.17 -15.53 9.09
CA ARG A 130 -4.84 -16.16 9.01
C ARG A 130 -4.11 -15.75 7.74
N GLN A 131 -4.80 -15.80 6.60
CA GLN A 131 -4.22 -15.42 5.30
C GLN A 131 -3.84 -13.92 5.28
N SER A 132 -4.64 -13.06 5.91
CA SER A 132 -4.37 -11.62 6.03
C SER A 132 -3.12 -11.36 6.87
N ALA A 133 -2.98 -12.04 8.02
CA ALA A 133 -1.80 -11.93 8.86
C ALA A 133 -0.53 -12.41 8.12
N THR A 134 -0.59 -13.57 7.45
CA THR A 134 0.54 -14.09 6.68
C THR A 134 0.90 -13.18 5.49
N LEU A 135 -0.09 -12.61 4.80
CA LEU A 135 0.16 -11.66 3.71
C LEU A 135 0.89 -10.41 4.22
N ALA A 136 0.41 -9.84 5.33
CA ALA A 136 1.02 -8.67 5.95
C ALA A 136 2.46 -8.96 6.38
N GLU A 137 2.74 -10.13 6.95
CA GLU A 137 4.10 -10.53 7.34
C GLU A 137 5.03 -10.70 6.13
N VAL A 138 4.60 -11.46 5.12
CA VAL A 138 5.40 -11.76 3.92
C VAL A 138 5.73 -10.48 3.14
N LEU A 139 4.76 -9.59 2.99
CA LEU A 139 4.95 -8.29 2.36
C LEU A 139 5.47 -7.23 3.33
N GLY A 140 5.63 -7.58 4.62
CA GLY A 140 5.98 -6.74 5.77
C GLY A 140 5.31 -5.38 5.71
N LEU A 141 3.99 -5.43 5.58
CA LEU A 141 3.08 -4.30 5.60
C LEU A 141 2.78 -3.96 7.05
N ALA A 142 2.91 -2.68 7.41
CA ALA A 142 2.31 -2.20 8.64
C ALA A 142 0.77 -2.31 8.54
N PRO A 143 0.03 -2.41 9.65
CA PRO A 143 -1.43 -2.49 9.60
C PRO A 143 -2.13 -1.35 8.83
N PRO A 144 -1.68 -0.08 8.88
CA PRO A 144 -2.21 0.98 8.03
C PRO A 144 -1.98 0.71 6.54
N ASP A 145 -0.73 0.39 6.16
CA ASP A 145 -0.38 0.07 4.77
C ASP A 145 -1.21 -1.12 4.26
N PHE A 146 -1.38 -2.14 5.10
CA PHE A 146 -2.21 -3.29 4.79
C PHE A 146 -3.65 -2.87 4.48
N ALA A 147 -4.28 -2.04 5.32
CA ALA A 147 -5.66 -1.61 5.11
C ALA A 147 -5.82 -0.86 3.77
N THR A 148 -4.89 0.05 3.47
CA THR A 148 -4.86 0.83 2.23
C THR A 148 -4.71 -0.06 1.00
N VAL A 149 -3.68 -0.92 0.96
CA VAL A 149 -3.35 -1.70 -0.24
C VAL A 149 -4.34 -2.85 -0.50
N THR A 150 -5.14 -3.20 0.52
CA THR A 150 -6.15 -4.25 0.43
C THR A 150 -7.58 -3.72 0.24
N GLY A 151 -7.76 -2.40 0.14
CA GLY A 151 -9.05 -1.75 -0.09
C GLY A 151 -9.97 -1.80 1.12
N ARG A 152 -9.41 -1.84 2.34
CA ARG A 152 -10.17 -2.02 3.60
C ARG A 152 -10.42 -0.73 4.37
N ASP A 153 -9.85 0.40 3.94
CA ASP A 153 -9.95 1.69 4.64
C ASP A 153 -11.38 2.15 4.86
N GLU A 154 -12.22 2.13 3.84
CA GLU A 154 -13.61 2.61 3.94
C GLU A 154 -14.42 1.74 4.91
N GLN A 155 -14.29 0.41 4.79
CA GLN A 155 -14.93 -0.52 5.70
C GLN A 155 -14.43 -0.38 7.14
N LEU A 156 -13.13 -0.11 7.32
CA LEU A 156 -12.55 0.14 8.63
C LEU A 156 -13.08 1.44 9.22
N ALA A 157 -13.11 2.53 8.45
CA ALA A 157 -13.64 3.82 8.87
C ALA A 157 -15.10 3.70 9.33
N ASP A 158 -15.93 2.94 8.62
CA ASP A 158 -17.32 2.72 9.01
C ASP A 158 -17.46 1.95 10.32
N PHE A 159 -16.65 0.91 10.53
CA PHE A 159 -16.61 0.22 11.82
C PHE A 159 -16.12 1.12 12.95
N LEU A 160 -15.12 1.96 12.70
CA LEU A 160 -14.59 2.89 13.71
C LEU A 160 -15.62 3.96 14.08
N ARG A 161 -16.27 4.60 13.10
CA ARG A 161 -17.35 5.57 13.33
C ARG A 161 -18.47 4.93 14.14
N SER A 162 -18.88 3.72 13.77
CA SER A 162 -19.93 2.99 14.49
C SER A 162 -19.50 2.61 15.91
N ALA A 163 -18.25 2.19 16.10
CA ALA A 163 -17.70 1.84 17.41
C ALA A 163 -17.69 3.03 18.37
N VAL A 164 -17.19 4.17 17.90
CA VAL A 164 -17.05 5.40 18.68
C VAL A 164 -18.42 6.00 19.03
N THR A 165 -19.34 6.05 18.07
CA THR A 165 -20.67 6.66 18.27
C THR A 165 -21.63 5.80 19.09
N THR A 166 -21.41 4.48 19.15
CA THR A 166 -22.33 3.54 19.83
C THR A 166 -21.65 2.80 20.98
N ARG A 167 -21.22 1.56 20.75
CA ARG A 167 -20.61 0.68 21.73
C ARG A 167 -19.44 -0.05 21.09
N TRP A 168 -18.23 0.33 21.45
CA TRP A 168 -17.03 -0.17 20.79
C TRP A 168 -16.79 -1.67 20.94
N GLN A 169 -17.20 -2.30 22.05
CA GLN A 169 -16.91 -3.73 22.28
C GLN A 169 -17.54 -4.65 21.22
N ALA A 170 -18.60 -4.21 20.56
CA ALA A 170 -19.24 -4.97 19.47
C ALA A 170 -18.39 -5.01 18.19
N TYR A 171 -17.45 -4.07 18.04
CA TYR A 171 -16.66 -3.87 16.82
C TYR A 171 -15.23 -4.41 16.91
N THR A 172 -14.75 -4.79 18.09
CA THR A 172 -13.43 -5.42 18.27
C THR A 172 -13.27 -6.64 17.35
N ARG A 173 -14.25 -7.55 17.36
CA ARG A 173 -14.18 -8.75 16.51
C ARG A 173 -14.22 -8.39 15.01
N PRO A 174 -15.23 -7.66 14.49
CA PRO A 174 -15.23 -7.20 13.10
C PRO A 174 -13.92 -6.57 12.63
N ILE A 175 -13.31 -5.70 13.42
CA ILE A 175 -12.07 -5.01 13.05
C ILE A 175 -10.87 -5.96 13.05
N THR A 176 -10.71 -6.85 14.06
CA THR A 176 -9.64 -7.87 14.04
C THR A 176 -9.74 -8.85 12.88
N LYS A 177 -10.94 -9.04 12.30
CA LYS A 177 -11.11 -9.81 11.07
C LYS A 177 -10.67 -9.07 9.81
N LEU A 178 -10.79 -7.74 9.86
CA LEU A 178 -10.56 -6.85 8.74
C LEU A 178 -9.09 -6.48 8.62
N VAL A 179 -8.40 -6.18 9.71
CA VAL A 179 -6.99 -5.74 9.68
C VAL A 179 -6.16 -6.55 10.67
N PRO A 180 -4.89 -6.87 10.33
CA PRO A 180 -4.02 -7.67 11.19
C PRO A 180 -3.49 -6.79 12.34
N VAL A 181 -4.31 -6.60 13.38
CA VAL A 181 -3.98 -5.82 14.58
C VAL A 181 -4.06 -6.68 15.83
N HIS A 182 -3.27 -6.33 16.85
CA HIS A 182 -3.34 -7.00 18.14
C HIS A 182 -4.61 -6.59 18.89
N LYS A 183 -5.35 -7.59 19.39
CA LYS A 183 -6.65 -7.36 20.04
C LYS A 183 -6.56 -6.40 21.23
N GLY A 184 -5.56 -6.54 22.10
CA GLY A 184 -5.42 -5.68 23.28
C GLY A 184 -5.25 -4.20 22.94
N GLN A 185 -4.37 -3.89 22.00
CA GLN A 185 -4.12 -2.53 21.52
C GLN A 185 -5.37 -1.94 20.84
N LEU A 186 -6.10 -2.77 20.09
CA LEU A 186 -7.37 -2.36 19.48
C LEU A 186 -8.42 -1.99 20.54
N GLU A 187 -8.58 -2.80 21.60
CA GLU A 187 -9.56 -2.51 22.66
C GLU A 187 -9.24 -1.19 23.38
N GLU A 188 -7.96 -0.95 23.68
CA GLU A 188 -7.48 0.30 24.29
C GLU A 188 -7.75 1.51 23.38
N ALA A 189 -7.31 1.45 22.12
CA ALA A 189 -7.50 2.53 21.15
C ALA A 189 -9.00 2.86 20.95
N LEU A 190 -9.85 1.83 20.81
CA LEU A 190 -11.29 2.02 20.67
C LEU A 190 -11.94 2.66 21.91
N GLN A 191 -11.50 2.26 23.10
CA GLN A 191 -11.99 2.84 24.35
C GLN A 191 -11.62 4.31 24.45
N GLU A 192 -10.36 4.66 24.16
CA GLU A 192 -9.87 6.05 24.19
C GLU A 192 -10.61 6.92 23.18
N MET A 193 -10.73 6.47 21.93
CA MET A 193 -11.45 7.20 20.88
C MET A 193 -12.93 7.41 21.26
N GLN A 194 -13.59 6.42 21.85
CA GLN A 194 -14.97 6.58 22.32
C GLN A 194 -15.06 7.62 23.45
N LEU A 195 -14.14 7.60 24.43
CA LEU A 195 -14.13 8.56 25.52
C LEU A 195 -13.93 9.99 25.00
N GLU A 196 -13.02 10.18 24.05
CA GLU A 196 -12.74 11.48 23.44
C GLU A 196 -13.94 12.03 22.67
N TYR A 197 -14.56 11.20 21.83
CA TYR A 197 -15.78 11.60 21.11
C TYR A 197 -16.92 11.97 22.06
N GLN A 198 -17.12 11.19 23.14
CA GLN A 198 -18.13 11.52 24.16
C GLN A 198 -17.82 12.84 24.88
N ALA A 199 -16.55 13.16 25.12
CA ALA A 199 -16.15 14.45 25.69
C ALA A 199 -16.45 15.63 24.74
N LEU A 200 -16.13 15.48 23.44
CA LEU A 200 -16.49 16.46 22.41
C LEU A 200 -18.00 16.67 22.35
N MET A 201 -18.79 15.60 22.47
CA MET A 201 -20.25 15.67 22.45
C MET A 201 -20.84 16.26 23.73
N ALA A 202 -20.30 15.95 24.91
CA ALA A 202 -20.73 16.57 26.16
C ALA A 202 -20.48 18.09 26.16
N ALA A 203 -19.38 18.54 25.55
CA ALA A 203 -19.10 19.97 25.39
C ALA A 203 -20.17 20.71 24.56
N THR A 204 -20.78 20.04 23.56
CA THR A 204 -21.90 20.64 22.79
C THR A 204 -23.15 20.91 23.63
N LEU A 205 -23.41 20.08 24.65
CA LEU A 205 -24.62 20.16 25.48
C LEU A 205 -24.46 21.10 26.68
N SER A 206 -23.22 21.29 27.17
CA SER A 206 -22.92 22.06 28.39
C SER A 206 -23.00 23.58 28.20
N TRP A 207 -22.89 24.09 26.97
CA TRP A 207 -22.76 25.53 26.69
C TRP A 207 -23.79 26.01 25.66
N GLY A 208 -25.04 26.17 26.12
CA GLY A 208 -26.16 26.74 25.37
C GLY A 208 -25.98 28.24 25.10
N GLY A 209 -25.12 28.60 24.15
CA GLY A 209 -24.94 29.99 23.69
C GLY A 209 -23.69 30.17 22.85
N GLY A 210 -23.79 29.97 21.52
CA GLY A 210 -22.73 30.28 20.56
C GLY A 210 -21.66 29.19 20.34
N ALA A 211 -21.10 28.64 21.42
CA ALA A 211 -20.00 27.63 21.35
C ALA A 211 -20.45 26.23 20.87
N GLY A 212 -21.74 25.91 20.94
CA GLY A 212 -22.26 24.59 20.53
C GLY A 212 -22.09 24.27 19.04
N ARG A 213 -21.95 25.28 18.17
CA ARG A 213 -21.71 25.08 16.74
C ARG A 213 -20.26 24.61 16.48
N GLU A 214 -19.30 25.14 17.24
CA GLU A 214 -17.86 24.80 17.14
C GLU A 214 -17.59 23.41 17.71
N SER A 215 -18.19 23.05 18.86
CA SER A 215 -18.04 21.68 19.41
C SER A 215 -18.69 20.61 18.53
N GLY A 216 -19.80 20.92 17.85
CA GLY A 216 -20.42 20.02 16.88
C GLY A 216 -19.68 19.96 15.53
N GLU A 217 -18.83 20.94 15.25
CA GLU A 217 -17.90 20.95 14.12
C GLU A 217 -16.67 20.07 14.44
N ALA A 218 -16.11 20.20 15.65
CA ALA A 218 -15.02 19.34 16.13
C ALA A 218 -15.39 17.85 16.17
N GLY A 219 -16.61 17.50 16.59
CA GLY A 219 -17.08 16.11 16.54
C GLY A 219 -17.20 15.54 15.12
N ARG A 220 -17.52 16.37 14.12
CA ARG A 220 -17.56 15.96 12.71
C ARG A 220 -16.16 15.81 12.14
N GLU A 221 -15.28 16.76 12.42
CA GLU A 221 -13.87 16.70 12.03
C GLU A 221 -13.17 15.45 12.60
N PHE A 222 -13.46 15.08 13.85
CA PHE A 222 -12.98 13.83 14.45
C PHE A 222 -13.45 12.58 13.69
N LEU A 223 -14.72 12.53 13.28
CA LEU A 223 -15.27 11.40 12.52
C LEU A 223 -14.80 11.36 11.06
N ASP A 224 -14.46 12.51 10.49
CA ASP A 224 -13.89 12.62 9.15
C ASP A 224 -12.43 12.14 9.14
N GLY A 225 -11.65 12.47 10.17
CA GLY A 225 -10.26 12.04 10.38
C GLY A 225 -10.10 10.71 11.13
N ILE A 226 -11.15 9.90 11.25
CA ILE A 226 -11.21 8.76 12.18
C ILE A 226 -10.11 7.71 11.97
N LEU A 227 -9.65 7.51 10.74
CA LEU A 227 -8.58 6.56 10.42
C LEU A 227 -7.22 7.05 10.92
N ASP A 228 -6.90 8.33 10.72
CA ASP A 228 -5.65 8.93 11.17
C ASP A 228 -5.60 8.94 12.71
N GLU A 229 -6.73 9.28 13.34
CA GLU A 229 -6.92 9.18 14.79
C GLU A 229 -6.68 7.75 15.29
N PHE A 230 -7.29 6.75 14.65
CA PHE A 230 -7.11 5.36 15.02
C PHE A 230 -5.65 4.89 14.90
N TRP A 231 -5.01 5.15 13.77
CA TRP A 231 -3.64 4.69 13.53
C TRP A 231 -2.62 5.41 14.42
N SER A 232 -2.81 6.70 14.71
CA SER A 232 -1.92 7.42 15.64
C SER A 232 -1.90 6.83 17.06
N ARG A 233 -3.04 6.32 17.54
CA ARG A 233 -3.13 5.62 18.85
C ARG A 233 -2.49 4.23 18.79
N MET A 234 -2.69 3.50 17.68
CA MET A 234 -2.08 2.18 17.49
C MET A 234 -0.54 2.20 17.41
N HIS A 235 0.07 3.35 17.07
CA HIS A 235 1.53 3.51 17.02
C HIS A 235 2.17 3.87 18.37
N THR A 236 1.37 4.35 19.33
CA THR A 236 1.88 4.89 20.60
C THR A 236 1.95 3.84 21.73
N SER A 237 1.47 2.60 21.50
CA SER A 237 1.37 1.52 22.51
C SER A 237 2.28 0.32 22.31
#